data_AF-A0A960NW33-F1
#
_entry.id   AF-A0A960NW33-F1
#
_cell.length_a   1.000
_cell.length_b   1.000
_cell.length_c   1.000
_cell.angle_alpha   90.00
_cell.angle_beta   90.00
_cell.angle_gamma   90.00
#
_symmetry.space_group_name_H-M   'P 1'
#
loop_
_entity.id
_entity.type
_entity.pdbx_description
1 polymer ?
#
loop_
_entity_poly.entity_id
_entity_poly.type
_entity_poly.pdbx_seq_one_letter_code
_entity_poly.pdbx_strand_id
1 'polypeptide(L)'
;KVRTRRLIELGGLVSKAGVEGLNNNALLGALLEIEGKMKEESTVKKWKDKGAAAFERDKAQNGEPLIVSFDAEPPREAKDKLRDLGLRWNRFRREWQGYAKKETLEENLKEFGALVESVE
;
A
#
# COMPACT_ATOMS: atom_id res chain seq x y z
N LYS A 1 3.93 14.69 -9.30
CA LYS A 1 3.32 13.90 -8.19
C LYS A 1 2.72 12.58 -8.68
N VAL A 2 1.81 12.56 -9.67
CA VAL A 2 1.16 11.33 -10.16
C VAL A 2 2.13 10.25 -10.64
N ARG A 3 3.12 10.61 -11.47
CA ARG A 3 4.14 9.65 -11.98
C ARG A 3 4.93 8.97 -10.86
N THR A 4 5.40 9.72 -9.87
CA THR A 4 6.14 9.17 -8.73
C THR A 4 5.28 8.23 -7.90
N ARG A 5 4.01 8.59 -7.67
CA ARG A 5 3.04 7.74 -6.97
C ARG A 5 2.85 6.42 -7.70
N ARG A 6 2.62 6.47 -9.03
CA ARG A 6 2.43 5.26 -9.84
C ARG A 6 3.65 4.34 -9.83
N LEU A 7 4.87 4.89 -9.86
CA LEU A 7 6.09 4.08 -9.77
C LEU A 7 6.24 3.39 -8.41
N ILE A 8 5.84 4.06 -7.32
CA ILE A 8 5.83 3.48 -5.97
C ILE A 8 4.81 2.34 -5.90
N GLU A 9 3.60 2.53 -6.42
CA GLU A 9 2.57 1.47 -6.48
C GLU A 9 3.08 0.24 -7.25
N LEU A 10 3.66 0.44 -8.45
CA LEU A 10 4.22 -0.64 -9.25
C LEU A 10 5.34 -1.39 -8.50
N GLY A 11 6.24 -0.66 -7.82
CA GLY A 11 7.26 -1.26 -6.97
C GLY A 11 6.66 -2.07 -5.81
N GLY A 12 5.58 -1.57 -5.20
CA GLY A 12 4.83 -2.28 -4.16
C GLY A 12 4.21 -3.59 -4.65
N LEU A 13 3.67 -3.61 -5.89
CA LEU A 13 3.15 -4.82 -6.51
C LEU A 13 4.24 -5.86 -6.78
N VAL A 14 5.41 -5.42 -7.27
CA VAL A 14 6.60 -6.28 -7.46
C VAL A 14 7.03 -6.91 -6.15
N SER A 15 7.03 -6.12 -5.07
CA SER A 15 7.36 -6.59 -3.73
C SER A 15 6.35 -7.59 -3.18
N LYS A 16 5.06 -7.28 -3.27
CA LYS A 16 3.96 -8.16 -2.83
C LYS A 16 3.92 -9.49 -3.59
N ALA A 17 4.31 -9.47 -4.87
CA ALA A 17 4.43 -10.68 -5.68
C ALA A 17 5.68 -11.53 -5.36
N GLY A 18 6.60 -11.03 -4.52
CA GLY A 18 7.81 -11.73 -4.11
C GLY A 18 8.89 -11.83 -5.20
N VAL A 19 8.83 -10.95 -6.20
CA VAL A 19 9.72 -11.00 -7.38
C VAL A 19 10.76 -9.88 -7.41
N GLU A 20 10.85 -9.08 -6.35
CA GLU A 20 11.80 -7.96 -6.20
C GLU A 20 13.28 -8.37 -6.24
N GLY A 21 13.59 -9.65 -6.00
CA GLY A 21 14.95 -10.19 -6.13
C GLY A 21 15.38 -10.47 -7.58
N LEU A 22 14.45 -10.42 -8.54
CA LEU A 22 14.78 -10.59 -9.96
C LEU A 22 15.53 -9.35 -10.49
N ASN A 23 16.53 -9.57 -11.35
CA ASN A 23 17.20 -8.48 -12.03
C ASN A 23 16.28 -7.83 -13.09
N ASN A 24 16.65 -6.64 -13.57
CA ASN A 24 15.84 -5.85 -14.50
C ASN A 24 15.43 -6.62 -15.77
N ASN A 25 16.33 -7.44 -16.33
CA ASN A 25 16.05 -8.20 -17.54
C ASN A 25 15.05 -9.33 -17.28
N ALA A 26 15.18 -10.03 -16.16
CA ALA A 26 14.25 -11.07 -15.74
C ALA A 26 12.86 -10.50 -15.44
N LEU A 27 12.78 -9.36 -14.72
CA LEU A 27 11.51 -8.66 -14.47
C LEU A 27 10.85 -8.22 -15.78
N LEU A 28 11.62 -7.60 -16.68
CA LEU A 28 11.10 -7.15 -17.97
C LEU A 28 10.60 -8.34 -18.81
N GLY A 29 11.36 -9.45 -18.86
CA GLY A 29 10.96 -10.67 -19.55
C GLY A 29 9.64 -11.24 -19.03
N ALA A 30 9.47 -11.30 -17.70
CA ALA A 30 8.22 -11.75 -17.08
C ALA A 30 7.03 -10.83 -17.41
N LEU A 31 7.25 -9.51 -17.40
CA LEU A 31 6.22 -8.53 -17.79
C LEU A 31 5.83 -8.63 -19.27
N LEU A 32 6.80 -8.91 -20.16
CA LEU A 32 6.53 -9.17 -21.59
C LEU A 32 5.75 -10.47 -21.79
N GLU A 33 6.01 -11.51 -21.00
CA GLU A 33 5.20 -12.74 -21.03
C GLU A 33 3.75 -12.48 -20.59
N ILE A 34 3.55 -11.64 -19.57
CA ILE A 34 2.22 -11.18 -19.14
C ILE A 34 1.55 -10.38 -20.26
N GLU A 35 2.27 -9.47 -20.91
CA GLU A 35 1.76 -8.70 -22.06
C GLU A 35 1.28 -9.61 -23.20
N GLY A 36 2.02 -10.68 -23.51
CA GLY A 36 1.59 -11.66 -24.52
C GLY A 36 0.27 -12.36 -24.17
N LYS A 37 -0.01 -12.58 -22.87
CA LYS A 37 -1.20 -13.29 -22.36
C LYS A 37 -2.41 -12.38 -22.10
N MET A 38 -2.23 -11.06 -22.08
CA MET A 38 -3.30 -10.11 -21.74
C MET A 38 -4.38 -9.96 -22.82
N LYS A 39 -4.12 -10.45 -24.04
CA LYS A 39 -5.05 -10.37 -25.18
C LYS A 39 -6.35 -11.14 -24.97
N GLU A 40 -6.36 -12.06 -23.99
CA GLU A 40 -7.54 -12.82 -23.59
C GLU A 40 -8.21 -12.18 -22.36
N GLU A 41 -9.45 -11.70 -22.50
CA GLU A 41 -10.20 -11.07 -21.41
C GLU A 41 -10.36 -11.99 -20.18
N SER A 42 -10.51 -13.30 -20.42
CA SER A 42 -10.60 -14.31 -19.34
C SER A 42 -9.34 -14.38 -18.48
N THR A 43 -8.18 -14.07 -19.04
CA THR A 43 -6.89 -14.12 -18.35
C THR A 43 -6.72 -12.92 -17.43
N VAL A 44 -7.09 -11.72 -17.90
CA VAL A 44 -7.08 -10.51 -17.07
C VAL A 44 -8.05 -10.63 -15.90
N LYS A 45 -9.24 -11.20 -16.11
CA LYS A 45 -10.20 -11.46 -15.03
C LYS A 45 -9.61 -12.38 -13.95
N LYS A 46 -9.00 -13.50 -14.35
CA LYS A 46 -8.33 -14.43 -13.40
C LYS A 46 -7.24 -13.74 -12.59
N TRP A 47 -6.44 -12.86 -13.21
CA TRP A 47 -5.41 -12.10 -12.49
C TRP A 47 -6.03 -11.10 -11.51
N LYS A 48 -7.12 -10.44 -11.88
CA LYS A 48 -7.87 -9.55 -10.97
C LYS A 48 -8.36 -10.31 -9.74
N ASP A 49 -8.98 -11.48 -9.93
CA ASP A 49 -9.49 -12.30 -8.83
C ASP A 49 -8.36 -12.82 -7.92
N LYS A 50 -7.25 -13.26 -8.53
CA LYS A 50 -6.05 -13.71 -7.79
C LYS A 50 -5.41 -12.56 -7.00
N GLY A 51 -5.32 -11.37 -7.60
CA GLY A 51 -4.84 -10.16 -6.95
C GLY A 51 -5.71 -9.81 -5.75
N ALA A 52 -7.02 -9.73 -5.93
CA ALA A 52 -7.98 -9.46 -4.86
C ALA A 52 -7.83 -10.44 -3.70
N ALA A 53 -7.76 -11.75 -3.97
CA ALA A 53 -7.56 -12.75 -2.92
C ALA A 53 -6.22 -12.58 -2.16
N ALA A 54 -5.15 -12.14 -2.83
CA ALA A 54 -3.88 -11.85 -2.18
C ALA A 54 -3.97 -10.61 -1.27
N PHE A 55 -4.66 -9.56 -1.71
CA PHE A 55 -4.91 -8.37 -0.90
C PHE A 55 -5.80 -8.66 0.32
N GLU A 56 -6.86 -9.45 0.15
CA GLU A 56 -7.74 -9.83 1.27
C GLU A 56 -7.00 -10.66 2.33
N ARG A 57 -6.11 -11.58 1.90
CA ARG A 57 -5.29 -12.35 2.83
C ARG A 57 -4.34 -11.44 3.63
N ASP A 58 -3.70 -10.52 2.93
CA ASP A 58 -2.79 -9.54 3.55
C ASP A 58 -3.55 -8.64 4.53
N LYS A 59 -4.75 -8.18 4.15
CA LYS A 59 -5.65 -7.40 5.01
C LYS A 59 -6.05 -8.17 6.27
N ALA A 60 -6.38 -9.45 6.14
CA ALA A 60 -6.74 -10.30 7.27
C ALA A 60 -5.56 -10.53 8.24
N GLN A 61 -4.33 -10.61 7.73
CA GLN A 61 -3.14 -10.88 8.54
C GLN A 61 -2.57 -9.61 9.19
N ASN A 62 -2.49 -8.52 8.44
CA ASN A 62 -1.73 -7.32 8.81
C ASN A 62 -2.64 -6.11 9.12
N GLY A 63 -3.94 -6.17 8.80
CA GLY A 63 -4.82 -5.01 8.73
C GLY A 63 -4.77 -4.39 7.33
N GLU A 64 -5.55 -3.34 7.09
CA GLU A 64 -5.52 -2.66 5.78
C GLU A 64 -4.36 -1.66 5.71
N PRO A 65 -3.78 -1.45 4.52
CA PRO A 65 -2.77 -0.41 4.34
C PRO A 65 -3.46 0.96 4.44
N LEU A 66 -3.02 1.76 5.40
CA LEU A 66 -3.61 3.06 5.71
C LEU A 66 -2.54 4.15 5.61
N ILE A 67 -2.98 5.30 5.12
CA ILE A 67 -2.26 6.57 5.17
C ILE A 67 -2.94 7.43 6.23
N VAL A 68 -2.12 8.06 7.07
CA VAL A 68 -2.60 9.08 8.01
C VAL A 68 -1.91 10.41 7.70
N SER A 69 -2.73 11.43 7.47
CA SER A 69 -2.29 12.80 7.21
C SER A 69 -2.94 13.78 8.19
N PHE A 70 -2.34 14.97 8.30
CA PHE A 70 -2.78 16.04 9.19
C PHE A 70 -2.67 17.36 8.44
N ASP A 71 -3.59 18.30 8.71
CA ASP A 71 -3.56 19.65 8.13
C ASP A 71 -2.37 20.49 8.63
N ALA A 72 -1.90 20.19 9.84
CA ALA A 72 -0.74 20.80 10.48
C ALA A 72 0.17 19.73 11.11
N GLU A 73 1.38 20.12 11.51
CA GLU A 73 2.32 19.21 12.16
C GLU A 73 1.68 18.61 13.43
N PRO A 74 1.52 17.27 13.52
CA PRO A 74 0.81 16.67 14.65
C PRO A 74 1.62 16.78 15.95
N PRO A 75 0.94 16.87 17.11
CA PRO A 75 1.61 16.89 18.40
C PRO A 75 2.38 15.59 18.64
N ARG A 76 3.35 15.63 19.55
CA ARG A 76 4.19 14.48 19.89
C ARG A 76 3.36 13.25 20.28
N GLU A 77 2.31 13.44 21.06
CA GLU A 77 1.41 12.37 21.50
C GLU A 77 0.77 11.63 20.32
N ALA A 78 0.29 12.34 19.29
CA ALA A 78 -0.26 11.72 18.10
C ALA A 78 0.80 10.90 17.34
N LYS A 79 2.03 11.40 17.26
CA LYS A 79 3.15 10.69 16.61
C LYS A 79 3.55 9.42 17.37
N ASP A 80 3.49 9.46 18.70
CA ASP A 80 3.80 8.30 19.55
C ASP A 80 2.70 7.23 19.37
N LYS A 81 1.41 7.60 19.43
CA LYS A 81 0.28 6.70 19.11
C LYS A 81 0.39 6.06 17.73
N LEU A 82 0.77 6.84 16.70
CA LEU A 82 0.97 6.32 15.34
C LEU A 82 2.06 5.24 15.27
N ARG A 83 3.17 5.43 16.00
CA ARG A 83 4.26 4.44 16.04
C ARG A 83 3.85 3.16 16.74
N ASP A 84 3.11 3.28 17.84
CA ASP A 84 2.58 2.16 18.64
C ASP A 84 1.56 1.35 17.86
N LEU A 85 0.75 2.02 17.02
CA LEU A 85 -0.20 1.40 16.10
C LEU A 85 0.48 0.84 14.82
N GLY A 86 1.81 0.86 14.75
CA GLY A 86 2.57 0.23 13.66
C GLY A 86 2.82 1.12 12.44
N LEU A 87 2.38 2.38 12.45
CA LEU A 87 2.64 3.31 11.36
C LEU A 87 4.07 3.83 11.40
N ARG A 88 4.57 4.21 10.23
CA ARG A 88 5.90 4.75 10.00
C ARG A 88 5.80 6.02 9.17
N TRP A 89 6.63 7.00 9.50
CA TRP A 89 6.74 8.23 8.72
C TRP A 89 7.42 7.97 7.39
N ASN A 90 6.71 8.22 6.28
CA ASN A 90 7.30 8.23 4.96
C ASN A 90 7.81 9.64 4.64
N ARG A 91 9.13 9.85 4.78
CA ARG A 91 9.77 11.14 4.50
C ARG A 91 9.57 11.67 3.07
N PHE A 92 9.37 10.77 2.10
CA PHE A 92 9.23 11.14 0.70
C PHE A 92 7.82 11.63 0.39
N ARG A 93 6.81 10.98 1.00
CA ARG A 93 5.41 11.37 0.88
C ARG A 93 4.98 12.43 1.89
N ARG A 94 5.76 12.60 2.96
CA ARG A 94 5.44 13.44 4.12
C ARG A 94 4.10 13.02 4.74
N GLU A 95 3.90 11.73 4.83
CA GLU A 95 2.67 11.08 5.28
C GLU A 95 3.04 9.91 6.20
N TRP A 96 2.17 9.57 7.15
CA TRP A 96 2.29 8.34 7.92
C TRP A 96 1.66 7.19 7.15
N GLN A 97 2.32 6.03 7.15
CA GLN A 97 1.81 4.84 6.47
C GLN A 97 2.06 3.58 7.29
N GLY A 98 1.15 2.62 7.23
CA GLY A 98 1.32 1.32 7.86
C GLY A 98 0.09 0.44 7.64
N TYR A 99 0.16 -0.79 8.13
CA TYR A 99 -1.00 -1.68 8.17
C TYR A 99 -1.65 -1.59 9.55
N ALA A 100 -2.94 -1.31 9.59
CA ALA A 100 -3.72 -1.23 10.82
C ALA A 100 -5.21 -1.42 10.53
N LYS A 101 -6.04 -1.48 11.57
CA LYS A 101 -7.50 -1.38 11.43
C LYS A 101 -7.89 0.10 11.40
N LYS A 102 -8.70 0.49 10.40
CA LYS A 102 -9.08 1.90 10.23
C LYS A 102 -9.84 2.45 11.42
N GLU A 103 -10.76 1.68 11.97
CA GLU A 103 -11.56 2.08 13.13
C GLU A 103 -10.67 2.38 14.33
N THR A 104 -9.66 1.55 14.58
CA THR A 104 -8.70 1.75 15.67
C THR A 104 -7.89 3.03 15.50
N LEU A 105 -7.46 3.37 14.27
CA LEU A 105 -6.75 4.63 14.03
C LEU A 105 -7.66 5.84 14.20
N GLU A 106 -8.88 5.79 13.64
CA GLU A 106 -9.85 6.88 13.75
C GLU A 106 -10.21 7.15 15.22
N GLU A 107 -10.45 6.11 16.03
CA GLU A 107 -10.72 6.25 17.46
C GLU A 107 -9.55 6.89 18.22
N ASN A 108 -8.32 6.43 17.98
CA ASN A 108 -7.15 6.90 18.71
C ASN A 108 -6.67 8.29 18.28
N LEU A 109 -7.04 8.72 17.06
CA LEU A 109 -6.54 9.96 16.46
C LEU A 109 -7.60 11.03 16.26
N LYS A 110 -8.86 10.76 16.61
CA LYS A 110 -10.01 11.67 16.47
C LYS A 110 -9.73 13.07 17.03
N GLU A 111 -9.10 13.13 18.20
CA GLU A 111 -8.83 14.39 18.91
C GLU A 111 -7.70 15.22 18.28
N PHE A 112 -6.90 14.62 17.39
CA PHE A 112 -5.78 15.28 16.73
C PHE A 112 -6.09 15.76 15.31
N GLY A 113 -7.33 15.62 14.84
CA GLY A 113 -7.74 16.04 13.50
C GLY A 113 -7.06 15.27 12.37
N ALA A 114 -6.79 13.97 12.59
CA ALA A 114 -6.15 13.12 11.59
C ALA A 114 -7.14 12.72 10.47
N LEU A 115 -6.65 12.69 9.22
CA LEU A 115 -7.35 12.09 8.09
C LEU A 115 -6.77 10.70 7.81
N VAL A 116 -7.62 9.67 7.85
CA VAL A 116 -7.23 8.27 7.63
C VAL A 116 -7.78 7.79 6.28
N GLU A 117 -6.90 7.42 5.36
CA GLU A 117 -7.23 6.99 4.00
C GLU A 117 -6.69 5.59 3.73
N SER A 118 -7.47 4.74 3.05
CA SER A 118 -6.99 3.44 2.58
C SER A 118 -6.09 3.61 1.35
N VAL A 119 -5.02 2.82 1.29
CA VAL A 119 -4.19 2.74 0.09
C VAL A 119 -4.86 1.78 -0.89
N GLU A 120 -5.33 2.31 -2.03
CA GLU A 120 -5.76 1.50 -3.18
C GLU A 120 -4.59 0.79 -3.89
#